data_AF-A0A9D6QUZ2-F1
#
_entry.id   AF-A0A9D6QUZ2-F1
#
_cell.length_a   1.000
_cell.length_b   1.000
_cell.length_c   1.000
_cell.angle_alpha   90.00
_cell.angle_beta   90.00
_cell.angle_gamma   90.00
#
_symmetry.space_group_name_H-M   'P 1'
#
loop_
_entity.id
_entity.type
_entity.pdbx_description
1 polymer ?
#
loop_
_entity_poly.entity_id
_entity_poly.type
_entity_poly.pdbx_seq_one_letter_code
_entity_poly.pdbx_strand_id
1 'polypeptide(L)' 'MSKTDFGSFVELKRSFGSVDKVGKFTVFDIGGNKFRLIAAMHYNRKKVYIRHVLTHVEYESDKWKE' A
#
# COMPACT_ATOMS: atom_id res chain seq x y z
N MET A 1 11.46 -5.59 -14.09
CA MET A 1 10.22 -6.12 -13.46
C MET A 1 9.27 -6.52 -14.57
N SER A 2 8.73 -7.74 -14.56
CA SER A 2 7.65 -8.12 -15.46
C SER A 2 6.35 -7.44 -15.02
N LYS A 3 5.47 -7.14 -15.96
CA LYS A 3 4.14 -6.63 -15.66
C LYS A 3 3.32 -7.76 -15.04
N THR A 4 2.92 -7.60 -13.78
CA THR A 4 2.09 -8.57 -13.06
C THR A 4 0.68 -8.02 -12.91
N ASP A 5 -0.32 -8.87 -13.14
CA ASP A 5 -1.71 -8.53 -12.86
C ASP A 5 -2.13 -9.16 -11.53
N PHE A 6 -2.45 -8.33 -10.54
CA PHE A 6 -2.91 -8.78 -9.23
C PHE A 6 -4.44 -8.83 -9.19
N GLY A 7 -5.00 -9.99 -8.87
CA GLY A 7 -6.44 -10.20 -8.66
C GLY A 7 -6.91 -9.96 -7.23
N SER A 8 -5.99 -10.02 -6.26
CA SER A 8 -6.33 -9.97 -4.84
C SER A 8 -5.21 -9.40 -3.97
N PHE A 9 -5.54 -9.05 -2.73
CA PHE A 9 -4.54 -8.69 -1.72
C PHE A 9 -3.57 -9.85 -1.42
N VAL A 10 -4.06 -11.10 -1.45
CA VAL A 10 -3.24 -12.29 -1.18
C VAL A 10 -2.14 -12.43 -2.23
N GLU A 11 -2.48 -12.27 -3.51
CA GLU A 11 -1.48 -12.29 -4.58
C GLU A 11 -0.50 -11.13 -4.47
N LEU A 12 -0.98 -9.93 -4.14
CA LEU A 12 -0.12 -8.77 -3.91
C LEU A 12 0.87 -9.00 -2.76
N LYS A 13 0.42 -9.53 -1.62
CA LYS A 13 1.26 -9.81 -0.44
C LYS A 13 2.32 -10.87 -0.73
N ARG A 14 2.04 -11.84 -1.62
CA ARG A 14 3.04 -12.82 -2.07
C ARG A 14 4.18 -12.16 -2.85
N SER A 15 3.89 -11.14 -3.65
CA SER A 15 4.92 -10.39 -4.39
C SER A 15 5.60 -9.31 -3.56
N PHE A 16 4.88 -8.69 -2.63
CA PHE A 16 5.39 -7.66 -1.73
C PHE A 16 5.18 -8.08 -0.28
N GLY A 17 6.12 -8.84 0.29
CA GLY A 17 5.98 -9.44 1.61
C GLY A 17 5.71 -8.46 2.76
N SER A 18 6.13 -7.20 2.63
CA SER A 18 5.94 -6.15 3.64
C SER A 18 4.65 -5.34 3.53
N VAL A 19 3.73 -5.66 2.61
CA VAL A 19 2.51 -4.83 2.45
C VAL A 19 1.46 -5.16 3.49
N ASP A 20 0.86 -4.16 4.10
CA ASP A 20 -0.18 -4.38 5.10
C ASP A 20 -1.52 -3.84 4.65
N LYS A 21 -2.61 -4.46 5.11
CA LYS A 21 -3.97 -4.00 4.86
C LYS A 21 -4.49 -3.27 6.09
N VAL A 22 -4.79 -1.99 5.94
CA VAL A 22 -5.35 -1.14 6.99
C VAL A 22 -6.70 -0.63 6.53
N GLY A 23 -7.77 -1.27 7.01
CA GLY A 23 -9.13 -1.01 6.53
C GLY A 23 -9.26 -1.26 5.02
N LYS A 24 -9.60 -0.20 4.27
CA LYS A 24 -9.71 -0.24 2.80
C LYS A 24 -8.39 0.05 2.05
N PHE A 25 -7.33 0.39 2.78
CA PHE A 25 -6.05 0.77 2.20
C PHE A 25 -5.02 -0.35 2.28
N THR A 26 -4.08 -0.30 1.35
CA THR A 26 -2.86 -1.10 1.34
C THR A 26 -1.69 -0.15 1.61
N VAL A 27 -0.85 -0.52 2.59
CA VAL A 27 0.32 0.24 3.01
C VAL A 27 1.57 -0.48 2.52
N PHE A 28 2.48 0.27 1.90
CA PHE A 28 3.76 -0.25 1.39
C PHE A 28 4.92 0.44 2.09
N ASP A 29 5.90 -0.35 2.52
CA ASP A 29 7.20 0.15 2.97
C ASP A 29 8.07 0.48 1.76
N ILE A 30 8.50 1.73 1.64
CA ILE A 30 9.33 2.18 0.52
C ILE A 30 10.57 2.96 0.99
N GLY A 31 11.53 3.16 0.08
CA GLY A 31 12.72 3.97 0.35
C GLY A 31 13.63 3.39 1.45
N GLY A 32 13.73 2.06 1.55
CA GLY A 32 14.47 1.39 2.62
C GLY A 32 13.75 1.49 3.97
N ASN A 33 12.43 1.28 3.97
CA ASN A 33 11.56 1.34 5.15
C ASN A 33 11.41 2.75 5.79
N LYS A 34 11.86 3.81 5.11
CA LYS A 34 11.79 5.19 5.62
C LYS A 34 10.42 5.84 5.47
N PHE A 35 9.63 5.34 4.51
CA PHE A 35 8.33 5.90 4.18
C PHE A 35 7.25 4.82 4.08
N ARG A 36 6.00 5.27 4.17
CA ARG A 36 4.77 4.49 3.99
C ARG A 36 4.00 5.09 2.82
N LEU A 37 3.82 4.30 1.76
CA LEU A 37 2.89 4.64 0.69
C LEU A 37 1.54 4.01 1.00
N ILE A 38 0.51 4.83 1.13
CA ILE A 38 -0.84 4.40 1.42
C ILE A 38 -1.64 4.49 0.13
N ALA A 39 -2.23 3.37 -0.30
CA ALA A 39 -2.99 3.31 -1.54
C ALA A 39 -4.34 2.60 -1.37
N ALA A 40 -5.35 3.04 -2.14
CA ALA A 40 -6.58 2.29 -2.33
C ALA A 40 -6.47 1.42 -3.59
N MET A 41 -6.66 0.11 -3.44
CA MET A 41 -6.54 -0.88 -4.51
C MET A 41 -7.92 -1.32 -5.00
N HIS A 42 -8.22 -1.06 -6.27
CA HIS A 42 -9.43 -1.54 -6.93
C HIS A 42 -9.08 -2.68 -7.90
N TYR A 43 -9.01 -3.91 -7.38
CA TYR A 43 -8.60 -5.08 -8.16
C TYR A 43 -9.52 -5.40 -9.35
N ASN A 44 -10.83 -5.16 -9.20
CA ASN A 44 -11.81 -5.36 -10.28
C ASN A 44 -11.61 -4.38 -11.45
N ARG A 45 -11.18 -3.14 -11.16
CA ARG A 45 -10.97 -2.08 -12.15
C ARG A 45 -9.51 -1.94 -12.56
N LYS A 46 -8.60 -2.70 -11.94
CA LYS A 46 -7.15 -2.62 -12.14
C LYS A 46 -6.63 -1.19 -11.95
N LYS A 47 -7.12 -0.51 -10.89
CA LYS A 47 -6.70 0.86 -10.54
C LYS A 47 -6.06 0.91 -9.15
N VAL A 48 -5.04 1.73 -9.05
CA VAL A 48 -4.34 2.06 -7.80
C VAL A 48 -4.43 3.56 -7.60
N TYR A 49 -4.92 3.98 -6.44
CA TYR A 49 -4.96 5.38 -6.06
C TYR A 49 -4.02 5.62 -4.89
N ILE A 50 -2.94 6.35 -5.14
CA ILE A 50 -2.05 6.80 -4.07
C ILE A 50 -2.80 7.87 -3.28
N ARG A 51 -2.92 7.67 -1.97
CA ARG A 51 -3.59 8.59 -1.06
C ARG A 51 -2.57 9.47 -0.35
N HIS A 52 -1.52 8.85 0.18
CA HIS A 52 -0.46 9.53 0.92
C HIS A 52 0.88 8.83 0.70
N VAL A 53 1.96 9.60 0.83
CA VAL A 53 3.32 9.11 1.02
C VAL A 53 3.85 9.82 2.25
N LEU A 54 4.08 9.08 3.33
CA LEU A 54 4.39 9.63 4.64
C LEU A 54 5.73 9.08 5.14
N THR A 55 6.43 9.86 5.96
CA THR A 55 7.49 9.33 6.82
C THR A 55 6.91 8.36 7.86
N HIS A 56 7.78 7.59 8.50
CA HIS A 56 7.37 6.73 9.62
C HIS A 56 6.64 7.51 10.72
N VAL A 57 7.18 8.66 11.12
CA VAL A 57 6.63 9.50 12.19
C VAL A 57 5.24 10.04 11.84
N GLU A 58 5.05 10.50 10.60
CA GLU A 58 3.74 10.98 10.13
C GLU A 58 2.72 9.83 10.05
N TYR A 59 3.14 8.64 9.62
CA TYR A 59 2.29 7.46 9.58
C TYR A 59 1.81 7.05 10.98
N GLU A 60 2.71 7.04 11.97
CA GLU A 60 2.40 6.70 13.36
C GLU A 60 1.47 7.70 14.05
N SER A 61 1.37 8.93 13.54
CA SER A 61 0.42 9.91 14.06
C SER A 61 -1.04 9.55 13.79
N ASP A 62 -1.31 8.55 12.93
CA ASP A 62 -2.64 8.04 12.57
C ASP A 62 -3.64 9.04 11.96
N LYS A 63 -3.27 10.32 11.81
CA LYS A 63 -4.10 11.39 11.21
C LYS A 63 -4.49 11.14 9.75
N TRP A 64 -3.79 10.24 9.07
CA TRP A 64 -4.09 9.86 7.69
C TRP A 64 -5.29 8.91 7.56
N LYS A 65 -5.78 8.35 8.68
CA LYS A 65 -6.90 7.40 8.73
C LYS A 65 -8.28 8.08 8.70
N GLU A 66 -8.32 9.41 8.83
CA GLU A 66 -9.53 10.24 8.83
C GLU A 66 -10.28 10.24 7.48
#